data_AF-A0A3M1J5E8-F1
#
_entry.id   AF-A0A3M1J5E8-F1
#
_cell.length_a   1.000
_cell.length_b   1.000
_cell.length_c   1.000
_cell.angle_alpha   90.00
_cell.angle_beta   90.00
_cell.angle_gamma   90.00
#
_symmetry.space_group_name_H-M   'P 1'
#
loop_
_entity.id
_entity.type
_entity.pdbx_description
1 polymer ?
#
loop_
_entity_poly.entity_id
_entity_poly.type
_entity_poly.pdbx_seq_one_letter_code
_entity_poly.pdbx_strand_id
1 'polypeptide(L)'
;KGIYVQTLALAYTHAHGVPLAYRDRPLIAWYGDMELAGHVWSVLKRAPLDVHVRISRPVAMERFPDRKALARFCEEQVRRDLSLLISNRRPGADPARAAGEALDPGPNRD
;
A
#
# COMPACT_ATOMS: atom_id res chain seq x y z
N LYS A 1 -17.67 20.02 13.82
CA LYS A 1 -17.08 19.24 12.71
C LYS A 1 -15.89 18.50 13.29
N GLY A 2 -15.92 17.16 13.38
CA GLY A 2 -14.86 16.37 14.01
C GLY A 2 -13.65 16.18 13.10
N ILE A 3 -12.46 16.01 13.69
CA ILE A 3 -11.22 15.74 12.93
C ILE A 3 -11.03 14.22 12.88
N TYR A 4 -10.88 13.67 11.67
CA TYR A 4 -10.65 12.25 11.45
C TYR A 4 -9.25 11.99 10.92
N VAL A 5 -8.70 10.85 11.30
CA VAL A 5 -7.39 10.38 10.88
C VAL A 5 -7.53 9.01 10.24
N GLN A 6 -6.81 8.79 9.14
CA GLN A 6 -6.69 7.50 8.46
C GLN A 6 -5.21 7.23 8.23
N THR A 7 -4.81 5.97 8.37
CA THR A 7 -3.48 5.51 8.04
C THR A 7 -3.46 4.87 6.65
N LEU A 8 -2.34 5.04 5.96
CA LEU A 8 -2.06 4.46 4.65
C LEU A 8 -0.80 3.62 4.77
N ALA A 9 -0.88 2.33 4.43
CA ALA A 9 0.27 1.48 4.21
C ALA A 9 0.40 1.18 2.72
N LEU A 10 1.61 1.30 2.19
CA LEU A 10 1.92 1.05 0.79
C LEU A 10 3.14 0.11 0.70
N ALA A 11 3.06 -0.90 -0.16
CA ALA A 11 4.15 -1.84 -0.41
C ALA A 11 4.35 -2.05 -1.91
N TYR A 12 5.57 -1.80 -2.38
CA TYR A 12 6.05 -2.27 -3.67
C TYR A 12 6.52 -3.72 -3.51
N THR A 13 5.93 -4.64 -4.28
CA THR A 13 6.17 -6.07 -4.08
C THR A 13 6.92 -6.71 -5.23
N HIS A 14 6.64 -6.30 -6.47
CA HIS A 14 7.27 -6.87 -7.66
C HIS A 14 7.55 -5.79 -8.71
N ALA A 15 8.53 -6.06 -9.56
CA ALA A 15 8.78 -5.33 -10.80
C ALA A 15 8.84 -6.35 -11.95
N HIS A 16 8.10 -6.11 -13.03
CA HIS A 16 7.96 -7.07 -14.13
C HIS A 16 7.56 -8.49 -13.67
N GLY A 17 6.75 -8.61 -12.62
CA GLY A 17 6.35 -9.88 -12.01
C GLY A 17 7.41 -10.57 -11.16
N VAL A 18 8.60 -9.98 -11.00
CA VAL A 18 9.69 -10.51 -10.17
C VAL A 18 9.65 -9.88 -8.77
N PRO A 19 9.69 -10.67 -7.67
CA PRO A 19 9.66 -10.13 -6.31
C PRO A 19 10.85 -9.20 -6.04
N LEU A 20 10.57 -8.03 -5.47
CA LEU A 20 11.59 -7.07 -5.06
C LEU A 20 12.26 -7.52 -3.76
N ALA A 21 13.58 -7.53 -3.75
CA ALA A 21 14.40 -7.81 -2.59
C ALA A 21 15.04 -6.51 -2.04
N TYR A 22 15.77 -6.64 -0.93
CA TYR A 22 16.46 -5.50 -0.31
C TYR A 22 17.42 -4.79 -1.29
N ARG A 23 18.13 -5.56 -2.15
CA ARG A 23 19.03 -5.02 -3.17
C ARG A 23 18.34 -4.18 -4.24
N ASP A 24 17.03 -4.35 -4.40
CA ASP A 24 16.22 -3.65 -5.40
C ASP A 24 15.63 -2.34 -4.83
N ARG A 25 15.83 -2.05 -3.54
CA ARG A 25 15.38 -0.80 -2.89
C ARG A 25 15.84 0.49 -3.59
N PRO A 26 17.09 0.63 -4.09
CA PRO A 26 17.48 1.84 -4.80
C PRO A 26 16.66 2.10 -6.08
N LEU A 27 15.90 1.11 -6.55
CA LEU A 27 15.03 1.24 -7.72
C LEU A 27 13.69 1.89 -7.41
N ILE A 28 13.25 1.90 -6.16
CA ILE A 28 11.89 2.29 -5.75
C ILE A 28 11.84 3.21 -4.52
N ALA A 29 12.91 3.24 -3.73
CA ALA A 29 13.02 4.02 -2.51
C ALA A 29 14.00 5.16 -2.74
N TRP A 30 13.54 6.37 -2.42
CA TRP A 30 14.35 7.56 -2.39
C TRP A 30 14.97 7.75 -1.01
N TYR A 31 16.29 7.80 -0.93
CA TYR A 31 17.03 8.06 0.32
C TYR A 31 18.41 8.67 0.04
N GLY A 32 19.01 9.30 1.05
CA GLY A 32 20.35 9.91 0.91
C GLY A 32 20.36 11.11 -0.04
N ASP A 33 21.39 11.19 -0.89
CA ASP A 33 21.63 12.30 -1.82
C ASP A 33 21.06 12.04 -3.23
N MET A 34 20.02 11.20 -3.32
CA MET A 34 19.34 10.96 -4.60
C MET A 34 18.56 12.22 -5.02
N GLU A 35 18.61 12.59 -6.28
CA GLU A 35 17.75 13.66 -6.81
C GLU A 35 16.31 13.14 -6.93
N LEU A 36 15.37 13.79 -6.23
CA LEU A 36 14.00 13.30 -6.06
C LEU A 36 13.24 13.21 -7.38
N ALA A 37 13.27 14.27 -8.21
CA ALA A 37 12.47 14.35 -9.42
C ALA A 37 12.93 13.31 -10.46
N GLY A 38 14.25 13.22 -10.68
CA GLY A 38 14.89 12.26 -11.56
C GLY A 38 14.70 10.82 -11.08
N HIS A 39 14.77 10.59 -9.77
CA HIS A 39 14.48 9.26 -9.22
C HIS A 39 13.02 8.86 -9.47
N VAL A 40 12.06 9.72 -9.12
CA VAL A 40 10.63 9.47 -9.36
C VAL A 40 10.37 9.19 -10.84
N TRP A 41 10.94 9.99 -11.74
CA TRP A 41 10.78 9.78 -13.19
C TRP A 41 11.38 8.45 -13.66
N SER A 42 12.50 8.02 -13.06
CA SER A 42 13.11 6.72 -13.35
C SER A 42 12.24 5.55 -12.90
N VAL A 43 11.56 5.67 -11.75
CA VAL A 43 10.61 4.68 -11.23
C VAL A 43 9.40 4.56 -12.16
N LEU A 44 8.81 5.70 -12.54
CA LEU A 44 7.62 5.75 -13.39
C LEU A 44 7.87 5.13 -14.78
N LYS A 45 9.08 5.29 -15.33
CA LYS A 45 9.48 4.68 -16.61
C LYS A 45 9.70 3.17 -16.56
N ARG A 46 9.84 2.57 -15.37
CA ARG A 46 10.16 1.15 -15.17
C ARG A 46 8.91 0.25 -15.02
N ALA A 47 7.76 0.72 -15.49
CA ALA A 47 6.53 -0.06 -15.47
C ALA A 47 6.68 -1.41 -16.22
N PRO A 48 5.99 -2.48 -15.80
CA PRO A 48 5.03 -2.54 -14.68
C PRO A 48 5.67 -2.77 -13.29
N LEU A 49 5.10 -2.08 -12.29
CA LEU A 49 5.38 -2.24 -10.85
C LEU A 49 4.11 -2.69 -10.12
N ASP A 50 4.24 -3.70 -9.26
CA ASP A 50 3.13 -4.20 -8.45
C ASP A 50 3.13 -3.49 -7.09
N VAL A 51 2.10 -2.68 -6.87
CA VAL A 51 1.93 -1.85 -5.67
C VAL A 51 0.65 -2.24 -4.94
N HIS A 52 0.77 -2.59 -3.67
CA HIS A 52 -0.38 -2.83 -2.80
C HIS A 52 -0.57 -1.66 -1.84
N VAL A 53 -1.82 -1.22 -1.70
CA VAL A 53 -2.20 -0.10 -0.86
C VAL A 53 -3.29 -0.54 0.11
N ARG A 54 -3.13 -0.21 1.39
CA ARG A 54 -4.13 -0.44 2.42
C ARG A 54 -4.44 0.86 3.16
N ILE A 55 -5.72 1.22 3.17
CA ILE A 55 -6.25 2.37 3.88
C ILE A 55 -7.05 1.88 5.08
N SER A 56 -6.76 2.39 6.26
CA SER A 56 -7.53 2.07 7.47
C SER A 56 -8.89 2.75 7.46
N ARG A 57 -9.83 2.24 8.26
CA ARG A 57 -11.06 2.99 8.57
C ARG A 57 -10.72 4.32 9.28
N PRO A 58 -11.48 5.40 9.02
CA PRO A 58 -11.28 6.68 9.70
C PRO A 58 -11.55 6.54 11.21
N VAL A 59 -10.64 7.09 12.00
CA VAL A 59 -10.77 7.20 13.45
C VAL A 59 -10.91 8.67 13.85
N ALA A 60 -11.86 8.95 14.74
CA ALA A 60 -12.06 10.30 15.27
C ALA A 60 -10.93 10.63 16.25
N MET A 61 -10.32 11.81 16.12
CA MET A 61 -9.21 12.24 16.97
C MET A 61 -9.61 12.32 18.45
N GLU A 62 -10.88 12.62 18.72
CA GLU A 62 -11.49 12.75 20.04
C GLU A 62 -11.53 11.41 20.82
N ARG A 63 -11.27 10.28 20.16
CA ARG A 63 -11.13 8.96 20.83
C ARG A 63 -9.80 8.78 21.56
N PHE A 64 -8.85 9.70 21.37
CA PHE A 64 -7.53 9.62 21.95
C PHE A 64 -7.32 10.74 22.98
N PRO A 65 -6.64 10.45 24.10
CA PRO A 65 -6.41 11.45 25.16
C PRO A 65 -5.46 12.57 24.73
N ASP A 66 -4.50 12.26 23.85
CA ASP A 66 -3.53 13.22 23.34
C ASP A 66 -2.98 12.81 21.97
N ARG A 67 -2.16 13.70 21.38
CA ARG A 67 -1.52 13.48 20.07
C ARG A 67 -0.52 12.32 20.08
N LYS A 68 0.10 11.99 21.22
CA LYS A 68 1.08 10.90 21.33
C LYS A 68 0.36 9.55 21.31
N ALA A 69 -0.79 9.44 21.98
CA ALA A 69 -1.63 8.26 21.95
C ALA A 69 -2.15 7.97 20.53
N LEU A 70 -2.62 9.01 19.83
CA LEU A 70 -2.99 8.90 18.41
C LEU A 70 -1.79 8.46 17.55
N ALA A 71 -0.61 9.07 17.73
CA ALA A 71 0.58 8.71 16.95
C ALA A 71 0.98 7.25 17.15
N ARG A 72 0.96 6.75 18.40
CA ARG A 72 1.23 5.33 18.72
C ARG A 72 0.21 4.40 18.06
N PHE A 73 -1.08 4.74 18.12
CA PHE A 73 -2.12 3.97 17.45
C PHE A 73 -1.88 3.90 15.93
N CYS A 74 -1.59 5.04 15.29
CA CYS A 74 -1.32 5.09 13.86
C CYS A 74 -0.08 4.29 13.49
N GLU A 75 0.99 4.38 14.28
CA GLU A 75 2.24 3.65 14.11
C GLU A 75 2.00 2.13 14.13
N GLU A 76 1.31 1.64 15.16
CA GLU A 76 0.97 0.23 15.27
C GLU A 76 0.06 -0.24 14.12
N GLN A 77 -0.91 0.58 13.71
CA GLN A 77 -1.82 0.27 12.62
C GLN A 77 -1.07 0.14 11.29
N VAL A 78 -0.20 1.10 10.96
CA VAL A 78 0.65 1.05 9.76
C VAL A 78 1.59 -0.15 9.81
N ARG A 79 2.23 -0.41 10.96
CA ARG A 79 3.13 -1.57 11.10
C ARG A 79 2.40 -2.89 10.83
N ARG A 80 1.21 -3.07 11.41
CA ARG A 80 0.37 -4.25 11.17
C ARG A 80 -0.03 -4.38 9.71
N ASP A 81 -0.51 -3.29 9.12
CA ASP A 81 -1.00 -3.28 7.74
C ASP A 81 0.12 -3.52 6.74
N LEU A 82 1.27 -2.87 6.92
CA LEU A 82 2.46 -3.10 6.09
C LEU A 82 2.98 -4.53 6.21
N SER A 83 3.02 -5.08 7.43
CA SER A 83 3.43 -6.48 7.65
C SER A 83 2.54 -7.45 6.86
N LEU A 84 1.22 -7.22 6.87
CA LEU A 84 0.28 -8.02 6.09
C LEU A 84 0.50 -7.87 4.58
N LEU A 85 0.77 -6.66 4.10
CA LEU A 85 1.06 -6.41 2.68
C LEU A 85 2.32 -7.15 2.21
N ILE A 86 3.40 -7.13 2.99
CA ILE A 86 4.68 -7.76 2.60
C ILE A 86 4.70 -9.28 2.83
N SER A 87 3.88 -9.79 3.76
CA SER A 87 3.77 -11.23 4.02
C SER A 87 2.91 -11.96 2.97
N ASN A 88 1.95 -11.28 2.33
CA ASN A 88 1.04 -11.88 1.36
C ASN A 88 1.65 -11.98 -0.06
N ARG A 89 2.83 -12.60 -0.19
CA ARG A 89 3.65 -12.73 -1.42
C ARG A 89 3.04 -13.61 -2.54
N ARG A 90 1.72 -13.75 -2.68
CA ARG A 90 1.13 -14.44 -3.82
C ARG A 90 0.60 -13.45 -4.86
N PRO A 91 1.27 -13.31 -6.03
CA PRO A 91 0.66 -12.66 -7.18
C PRO A 91 -0.55 -13.50 -7.61
N GLY A 92 -1.74 -12.89 -7.63
CA GLY A 92 -2.98 -13.54 -8.06
C GLY A 92 -4.05 -13.70 -6.99
N ALA A 93 -3.70 -13.59 -5.70
CA ALA A 93 -4.70 -13.46 -4.63
C ALA A 93 -5.05 -11.98 -4.43
N ASP A 94 -5.55 -11.33 -5.48
CA ASP A 94 -6.15 -10.02 -5.32
C ASP A 94 -7.61 -10.19 -4.88
N PRO A 95 -7.97 -9.92 -3.61
CA PRO A 95 -9.37 -9.97 -3.19
C PRO A 95 -10.22 -8.91 -3.92
N ALA A 96 -9.62 -7.84 -4.47
CA ALA A 96 -10.33 -6.85 -5.26
C ALA A 96 -10.63 -7.34 -6.69
N ARG A 97 -9.71 -8.07 -7.33
CA ARG A 97 -9.97 -8.77 -8.60
C ARG A 97 -11.00 -9.90 -8.40
N ALA A 98 -10.89 -10.67 -7.33
CA ALA A 98 -11.87 -11.71 -6.98
C ALA A 98 -13.26 -11.12 -6.64
N ALA A 99 -13.32 -9.96 -5.99
CA ALA A 99 -14.58 -9.26 -5.72
C ALA A 99 -15.16 -8.57 -6.96
N GLY A 100 -14.32 -8.06 -7.86
CA GLY A 100 -14.74 -7.48 -9.14
C GLY A 100 -15.29 -8.53 -10.11
N GLU A 101 -14.72 -9.75 -10.11
CA GLU A 101 -15.18 -10.87 -10.92
C GLU A 101 -16.47 -11.51 -10.39
N ALA A 102 -16.75 -11.39 -9.09
CA ALA A 102 -18.01 -11.83 -8.49
C ALA A 102 -19.21 -10.88 -8.75
N LEU A 103 -18.97 -9.65 -9.23
CA LEU A 103 -19.99 -8.63 -9.51
C LEU A 103 -20.41 -8.55 -10.98
N ASP A 104 -19.74 -9.30 -11.88
CA ASP A 104 -20.13 -9.47 -13.28
C ASP A 104 -20.56 -10.92 -13.52
N PRO A 105 -21.82 -11.30 -13.21
CA PRO A 105 -22.38 -12.50 -13.77
C PRO A 105 -22.51 -12.23 -15.27
N GLY A 106 -21.52 -12.68 -16.04
CA GLY A 106 -21.48 -12.51 -17.49
C GLY A 106 -22.83 -12.84 -18.14
N PRO A 107 -23.14 -12.26 -19.31
CA PRO A 107 -24.50 -12.21 -19.83
C PRO A 107 -25.10 -13.61 -19.87
N ASN A 108 -26.22 -13.76 -19.15
CA ASN A 108 -27.04 -14.96 -19.13
C ASN A 108 -27.30 -15.38 -20.58
N ARG A 109 -26.75 -16.52 -20.98
CA ARG A 109 -27.01 -17.10 -22.29
C ARG A 109 -28.31 -17.88 -22.17
N ASP A 110 -29.40 -17.22 -22.56
CA ASP A 110 -30.65 -17.86 -22.96
C ASP A 110 -30.52 -18.44 -24.38
#